data_AF-A0ABB5UQ80-F1
#
_entry.id   AF-A0ABB5UQ80-F1
#
_cell.length_a   1.000
_cell.length_b   1.000
_cell.length_c   1.000
_cell.angle_alpha   90.00
_cell.angle_beta   90.00
_cell.angle_gamma   90.00
#
_symmetry.space_group_name_H-M   'P 1'
#
loop_
_entity.id
_entity.type
_entity.pdbx_description
1 polymer ?
#
loop_
_entity_poly.entity_id
_entity_poly.type
_entity_poly.pdbx_seq_one_letter_code
_entity_poly.pdbx_strand_id
1 'polypeptide(L)'
;MVLHGGLVLGLHILMTLLSPQKAGAIKADHMGSYGPAFYQSYDGSGQFTYDFDGEQLFSVDLKKREAVWRLPEFSNFADFDPQNGLRGIALIRAHLDVLVERSNHTRATNGDFYDCKVEHWGLDEPLFTHWEPQVTMPLPDTTETLVCALGLALGLVGFLVGVTLIITGRRRSSSPR
;
A
#
# COMPACT_ATOMS: atom_id res chain seq x y z
N MET A 1 44.06 -8.01 29.99
CA MET A 1 44.05 -6.66 29.38
C MET A 1 43.18 -5.77 30.26
N VAL A 2 43.63 -4.58 30.67
CA VAL A 2 42.84 -3.70 31.55
C VAL A 2 41.95 -2.82 30.69
N LEU A 3 40.64 -3.08 30.71
CA LEU A 3 39.67 -2.23 30.02
C LEU A 3 39.49 -0.94 30.83
N HIS A 4 40.06 0.16 30.35
CA HIS A 4 40.13 1.42 31.08
C HIS A 4 38.71 1.95 31.36
N GLY A 5 38.36 2.20 32.63
CA GLY A 5 36.97 2.50 33.03
C GLY A 5 36.33 3.69 32.29
N GLY A 6 37.14 4.72 31.97
CA GLY A 6 36.70 5.85 31.14
C GLY A 6 36.33 5.49 29.70
N LEU A 7 36.93 4.44 29.12
CA LEU A 7 36.56 3.92 27.80
C LEU A 7 35.17 3.26 27.85
N VAL A 8 34.90 2.49 28.91
CA VAL A 8 33.60 1.86 29.14
C VAL A 8 32.51 2.91 29.32
N LEU A 9 32.77 3.93 30.14
CA LEU A 9 31.84 5.04 30.39
C LEU A 9 31.57 5.87 29.12
N GLY A 10 32.62 6.21 28.37
CA GLY A 10 32.50 6.92 27.09
C GLY A 10 31.70 6.13 26.06
N LEU A 11 31.88 4.81 25.97
CA LEU A 11 31.11 3.95 25.08
C LEU A 11 29.63 3.88 25.49
N HIS A 12 29.31 3.85 26.78
CA HIS A 12 27.92 3.89 27.25
C HIS A 12 27.24 5.21 26.89
N ILE A 13 27.90 6.35 27.14
CA ILE A 13 27.38 7.69 26.78
C ILE A 13 27.14 7.77 25.27
N LEU A 14 28.10 7.32 24.45
CA LEU A 14 27.98 7.29 22.99
C LEU A 14 26.81 6.41 22.52
N MET A 15 26.62 5.23 23.13
CA MET A 15 25.47 4.37 22.82
C MET A 15 24.13 5.00 23.22
N THR A 16 24.05 5.74 24.34
CA THR A 16 22.82 6.45 24.73
C THR A 16 22.50 7.65 23.83
N LEU A 17 23.51 8.31 23.25
CA LEU A 17 23.33 9.43 22.32
C LEU A 17 23.04 8.98 20.89
N LEU A 18 23.58 7.82 20.46
CA LEU A 18 23.29 7.20 19.17
C LEU A 18 22.02 6.33 19.17
N SER A 19 21.46 6.02 20.35
CA SER A 19 20.18 5.33 20.44
C SER A 19 19.08 6.19 19.80
N PRO A 20 18.41 5.72 18.74
CA PRO A 20 17.31 6.48 18.15
C PRO A 20 16.24 6.71 19.22
N GLN A 21 15.94 7.97 19.52
CA GLN A 21 14.79 8.30 20.37
C GLN A 21 13.55 7.75 19.68
N LYS A 22 13.04 6.64 20.22
CA LYS A 22 11.97 5.86 19.60
C LYS A 22 10.68 6.67 19.76
N ALA A 23 10.39 7.50 18.76
CA ALA A 23 9.12 8.21 18.64
C ALA A 23 8.00 7.18 18.84
N GLY A 24 7.21 7.38 19.89
CA GLY A 24 6.24 6.39 20.33
C GLY A 24 5.16 6.22 19.27
N ALA A 25 5.18 5.10 18.55
CA ALA A 25 4.08 4.74 17.67
C ALA A 25 2.81 4.64 18.53
N ILE A 26 1.83 5.51 18.24
CA ILE A 26 0.56 5.56 18.96
C ILE A 26 -0.19 4.27 18.65
N LYS A 27 -0.30 3.37 19.64
CA LYS A 27 -1.18 2.20 19.52
C LYS A 27 -2.61 2.65 19.85
N ALA A 28 -3.43 2.77 18.81
CA ALA A 28 -4.87 2.83 18.93
C ALA A 28 -5.46 1.62 18.20
N ASP A 29 -6.62 1.13 18.64
CA ASP A 29 -7.30 0.01 17.99
C ASP A 29 -8.20 0.50 16.82
N HIS A 30 -8.62 1.77 16.86
CA HIS A 30 -9.28 2.51 15.78
C HIS A 30 -8.79 3.98 15.76
N MET A 31 -8.85 4.65 14.61
CA MET A 31 -8.43 6.05 14.41
C MET A 31 -9.48 6.84 13.60
N GLY A 32 -10.27 7.65 14.29
CA GLY A 32 -11.16 8.64 13.66
C GLY A 32 -10.44 9.98 13.41
N SER A 33 -10.63 10.54 12.21
CA SER A 33 -10.13 11.84 11.79
C SER A 33 -11.32 12.73 11.40
N TYR A 34 -11.73 13.62 12.32
CA TYR A 34 -12.98 14.37 12.22
C TYR A 34 -12.73 15.82 11.82
N GLY A 35 -12.93 16.11 10.53
CA GLY A 35 -12.62 17.40 9.92
C GLY A 35 -11.16 17.64 9.48
N PRO A 36 -10.33 16.64 9.09
CA PRO A 36 -9.14 16.94 8.30
C PRO A 36 -9.54 17.75 7.06
N ALA A 37 -8.81 18.84 6.84
CA ALA A 37 -9.13 19.80 5.81
C ALA A 37 -7.91 20.61 5.38
N PHE A 38 -7.91 21.01 4.11
CA PHE A 38 -6.92 21.93 3.56
C PHE A 38 -7.61 23.00 2.70
N TYR A 39 -6.94 24.13 2.55
CA TYR A 39 -7.30 25.17 1.58
C TYR A 39 -6.04 25.60 0.85
N GLN A 40 -6.17 25.95 -0.42
CA GLN A 40 -5.04 26.12 -1.33
C GLN A 40 -5.27 27.33 -2.25
N SER A 41 -4.28 28.21 -2.37
CA SER A 41 -4.43 29.54 -2.98
C SER A 41 -4.24 29.63 -4.50
N TYR A 42 -3.60 28.64 -5.15
CA TYR A 42 -3.26 28.71 -6.58
C TYR A 42 -4.49 28.65 -7.51
N ASP A 43 -5.40 27.71 -7.24
CA ASP A 43 -6.68 27.53 -7.93
C ASP A 43 -7.88 27.94 -7.05
N GLY A 44 -7.64 28.27 -5.78
CA GLY A 44 -8.66 28.61 -4.80
C GLY A 44 -9.49 27.41 -4.31
N SER A 45 -9.00 26.19 -4.46
CA SER A 45 -9.71 25.00 -3.99
C SER A 45 -9.35 24.63 -2.54
N GLY A 46 -10.06 23.63 -2.02
CA GLY A 46 -9.90 23.10 -0.68
C GLY A 46 -10.85 21.93 -0.46
N GLN A 47 -10.59 21.16 0.59
CA GLN A 47 -11.33 19.94 0.89
C GLN A 47 -11.52 19.82 2.39
N PHE A 48 -12.66 19.24 2.80
CA PHE A 48 -12.99 18.89 4.18
C PHE A 48 -13.60 17.49 4.18
N THR A 49 -13.03 16.56 4.94
CA THR A 49 -13.49 15.16 5.04
C THR A 49 -13.67 14.73 6.48
N TYR A 50 -14.38 13.62 6.67
CA TYR A 50 -14.37 12.83 7.90
C TYR A 50 -13.91 11.43 7.52
N ASP A 51 -12.87 10.91 8.17
CA ASP A 51 -12.24 9.64 7.86
C ASP A 51 -12.19 8.73 9.11
N PHE A 52 -12.19 7.42 8.93
CA PHE A 52 -12.14 6.42 10.00
C PHE A 52 -11.29 5.22 9.56
N ASP A 53 -10.31 4.83 10.38
CA ASP A 53 -9.32 3.78 10.10
C ASP A 53 -8.57 3.93 8.75
N GLY A 54 -8.49 5.17 8.24
CA GLY A 54 -7.89 5.52 6.96
C GLY A 54 -8.85 5.56 5.78
N GLU A 55 -10.12 5.15 5.96
CA GLU A 55 -11.16 5.24 4.93
C GLU A 55 -12.03 6.50 5.11
N GLN A 56 -12.34 7.19 4.02
CA GLN A 56 -13.22 8.36 4.03
C GLN A 56 -14.69 7.96 4.27
N LEU A 57 -15.34 8.53 5.28
CA LEU A 57 -16.78 8.38 5.52
C LEU A 57 -17.59 9.32 4.60
N PHE A 58 -17.21 10.60 4.57
CA PHE A 58 -17.82 11.62 3.72
C PHE A 58 -16.87 12.80 3.44
N SER A 59 -17.25 13.62 2.47
CA SER A 59 -16.63 14.91 2.17
C SER A 59 -17.68 16.02 2.08
N VAL A 60 -17.30 17.29 2.17
CA VAL A 60 -18.22 18.42 1.94
C VAL A 60 -17.97 19.01 0.54
N ASP A 61 -18.98 18.97 -0.33
CA ASP A 61 -18.94 19.66 -1.62
C ASP A 61 -19.12 21.17 -1.36
N LEU A 62 -18.02 21.91 -1.45
CA LEU A 62 -18.00 23.35 -1.14
C LEU A 62 -18.79 24.21 -2.13
N LYS A 63 -19.08 23.69 -3.34
CA LYS A 63 -19.82 24.41 -4.39
C LYS A 63 -21.32 24.23 -4.22
N LYS A 64 -21.79 23.00 -4.03
CA LYS A 64 -23.21 22.68 -3.78
C LYS A 64 -23.64 22.92 -2.34
N ARG A 65 -22.69 22.90 -1.39
CA ARG A 65 -22.89 23.01 0.07
C ARG A 65 -23.62 21.81 0.69
N GLU A 66 -23.27 20.60 0.22
CA GLU A 66 -23.84 19.32 0.69
C GLU A 66 -22.76 18.41 1.30
N ALA A 67 -23.15 17.50 2.19
CA ALA A 67 -22.30 16.42 2.69
C ALA A 67 -22.44 15.20 1.76
N VAL A 68 -21.36 14.84 1.06
CA VAL A 68 -21.31 13.73 0.11
C VAL A 68 -20.70 12.51 0.80
N TRP A 69 -21.56 11.59 1.20
CA TRP A 69 -21.18 10.31 1.81
C TRP A 69 -20.52 9.37 0.79
N ARG A 70 -19.45 8.67 1.20
CA ARG A 70 -18.75 7.69 0.34
C ARG A 70 -19.62 6.47 0.04
N LEU A 71 -20.39 6.03 1.03
CA LEU A 71 -21.43 5.02 0.92
C LEU A 71 -22.76 5.67 1.31
N PRO A 72 -23.75 5.78 0.41
CA PRO A 72 -25.04 6.43 0.69
C PRO A 72 -25.76 5.84 1.92
N GLU A 73 -25.53 4.57 2.22
CA GLU A 73 -26.08 3.85 3.37
C GLU A 73 -25.77 4.57 4.70
N PHE A 74 -24.59 5.19 4.84
CA PHE A 74 -24.18 5.89 6.06
C PHE A 74 -25.06 7.11 6.40
N SER A 75 -25.64 7.77 5.39
CA SER A 75 -26.58 8.90 5.59
C SER A 75 -27.89 8.52 6.30
N ASN A 76 -28.20 7.22 6.41
CA ASN A 76 -29.35 6.74 7.18
C ASN A 76 -29.07 6.62 8.68
N PHE A 77 -27.80 6.65 9.09
CA PHE A 77 -27.34 6.42 10.47
C PHE A 77 -26.71 7.66 11.11
N ALA A 78 -26.17 8.57 10.30
CA ALA A 78 -25.56 9.81 10.75
C ALA A 78 -25.89 10.97 9.79
N ASP A 79 -25.98 12.18 10.33
CA ASP A 79 -26.17 13.43 9.61
C ASP A 79 -25.02 14.40 9.93
N PHE A 80 -24.74 15.33 9.01
CA PHE A 80 -23.71 16.34 9.18
C PHE A 80 -24.10 17.65 8.49
N ASP A 81 -24.29 18.71 9.27
CA ASP A 81 -24.53 20.07 8.75
C ASP A 81 -23.29 20.57 7.98
N PRO A 82 -23.38 20.77 6.64
CA PRO A 82 -22.28 21.23 5.81
C PRO A 82 -21.72 22.61 6.19
N GLN A 83 -22.49 23.44 6.91
CA GLN A 83 -22.03 24.74 7.40
C GLN A 83 -20.81 24.63 8.32
N ASN A 84 -20.63 23.50 9.02
CA ASN A 84 -19.45 23.27 9.85
C ASN A 84 -18.18 23.13 8.99
N GLY A 85 -18.25 22.36 7.90
CA GLY A 85 -17.15 22.23 6.94
C GLY A 85 -16.86 23.55 6.21
N LEU A 86 -17.90 24.27 5.78
CA LEU A 86 -17.76 25.58 5.13
C LEU A 86 -17.10 26.63 6.03
N ARG A 87 -17.45 26.65 7.33
CA ARG A 87 -16.78 27.51 8.34
C ARG A 87 -15.33 27.10 8.58
N GLY A 88 -15.05 25.80 8.64
CA GLY A 88 -13.69 25.27 8.75
C GLY A 88 -12.80 25.74 7.60
N ILE A 89 -13.26 25.59 6.35
CA ILE A 89 -12.54 26.07 5.16
C ILE A 89 -12.33 27.59 5.18
N ALA A 90 -13.33 28.37 5.58
CA ALA A 90 -13.19 29.83 5.68
C ALA A 90 -12.10 30.25 6.69
N LEU A 91 -11.99 29.53 7.82
CA LEU A 91 -10.93 29.75 8.81
C LEU A 91 -9.55 29.32 8.30
N ILE A 92 -9.46 28.15 7.67
CA ILE A 92 -8.18 27.63 7.11
C ILE A 92 -7.66 28.57 6.01
N ARG A 93 -8.54 29.13 5.17
CA ARG A 93 -8.18 30.18 4.21
C ARG A 93 -7.59 31.42 4.89
N ALA A 94 -8.25 31.96 5.91
CA ALA A 94 -7.76 33.12 6.64
C ALA A 94 -6.41 32.86 7.34
N HIS A 95 -6.17 31.64 7.80
CA HIS A 95 -4.85 31.23 8.31
C HIS A 95 -3.80 31.09 7.19
N LEU A 96 -4.17 30.57 6.01
CA LEU A 96 -3.27 30.48 4.86
C LEU A 96 -2.81 31.88 4.40
N ASP A 97 -3.72 32.84 4.31
CA ASP A 97 -3.41 34.22 3.90
C ASP A 97 -2.33 34.83 4.83
N VAL A 98 -2.42 34.60 6.15
CA VAL A 98 -1.42 35.02 7.15
C VAL A 98 -0.09 34.24 7.01
N LEU A 99 -0.14 32.96 6.66
CA LEU A 99 1.08 32.15 6.45
C LEU A 99 1.83 32.53 5.17
N VAL A 100 1.13 32.94 4.12
CA VAL A 100 1.73 33.44 2.85
C VAL A 100 2.42 34.79 3.06
N GLU A 101 1.81 35.71 3.81
CA GLU A 101 2.45 36.96 4.22
C GLU A 101 3.71 36.67 5.06
N ARG A 102 3.58 35.80 6.07
CA ARG A 102 4.70 35.43 6.96
C ARG A 102 5.83 34.69 6.26
N SER A 103 5.57 33.96 5.17
CA SER A 103 6.60 33.32 4.35
C SER A 103 7.24 34.25 3.32
N ASN A 104 6.91 35.55 3.36
CA ASN A 104 7.31 36.55 2.36
C ASN A 104 6.95 36.10 0.92
N HIS A 105 5.73 35.58 0.76
CA HIS A 105 5.19 35.10 -0.52
C HIS A 105 6.03 34.00 -1.20
N THR A 106 6.80 33.22 -0.44
CA THR A 106 7.58 32.10 -0.96
C THR A 106 6.65 31.07 -1.60
N ARG A 107 6.78 30.88 -2.92
CA ARG A 107 6.01 29.90 -3.68
C ARG A 107 6.47 28.46 -3.41
N ALA A 108 5.50 27.57 -3.28
CA ALA A 108 5.70 26.15 -3.56
C ALA A 108 5.74 25.94 -5.09
N THR A 109 6.45 24.92 -5.59
CA THR A 109 6.74 24.76 -7.03
C THR A 109 6.10 23.53 -7.66
N ASN A 110 5.65 23.70 -8.90
CA ASN A 110 4.88 22.76 -9.70
C ASN A 110 5.44 22.73 -11.13
N GLY A 111 5.40 21.58 -11.81
CA GLY A 111 5.53 21.46 -13.27
C GLY A 111 4.98 20.12 -13.80
N ASP A 112 5.13 19.84 -15.11
CA ASP A 112 4.23 18.93 -15.85
C ASP A 112 4.86 17.95 -16.88
N PHE A 113 4.44 16.67 -16.85
CA PHE A 113 4.67 15.57 -17.84
C PHE A 113 3.51 14.51 -17.74
N TYR A 114 3.62 13.31 -18.37
CA TYR A 114 2.71 12.12 -18.30
C TYR A 114 3.57 10.82 -18.43
N ASP A 115 3.29 9.57 -18.01
CA ASP A 115 2.12 8.75 -17.54
C ASP A 115 1.24 9.25 -16.35
N CYS A 116 1.21 8.55 -15.19
CA CYS A 116 0.24 8.70 -14.07
C CYS A 116 0.50 9.95 -13.22
N LYS A 117 0.21 11.09 -13.84
CA LYS A 117 0.50 12.44 -13.37
C LYS A 117 -0.27 12.80 -12.09
N VAL A 118 0.40 12.65 -10.94
CA VAL A 118 -0.05 13.25 -9.67
C VAL A 118 0.51 14.67 -9.58
N GLU A 119 -0.31 15.65 -9.94
CA GLU A 119 0.03 17.07 -9.82
C GLU A 119 -0.01 17.51 -8.34
N HIS A 120 1.14 17.90 -7.78
CA HIS A 120 1.27 18.32 -6.38
C HIS A 120 2.39 19.37 -6.23
N TRP A 121 2.21 20.35 -5.33
CA TRP A 121 3.03 21.57 -5.27
C TRP A 121 4.42 21.44 -4.63
N GLY A 122 5.04 20.27 -4.73
CA GLY A 122 6.40 20.03 -4.23
C GLY A 122 7.28 19.33 -5.27
N LEU A 123 6.96 19.54 -6.54
CA LEU A 123 7.42 18.75 -7.67
C LEU A 123 7.56 19.66 -8.90
N ASP A 124 8.79 20.05 -9.22
CA ASP A 124 9.12 20.90 -10.37
C ASP A 124 8.80 20.23 -11.73
N GLU A 125 8.69 18.91 -11.74
CA GLU A 125 7.99 18.08 -12.72
C GLU A 125 7.22 17.00 -11.92
N PRO A 126 6.01 16.57 -12.33
CA PRO A 126 5.10 15.81 -11.49
C PRO A 126 5.50 14.33 -11.49
N LEU A 127 4.93 13.54 -10.59
CA LEU A 127 5.47 12.19 -10.38
C LEU A 127 5.06 11.20 -11.48
N PHE A 128 6.04 10.45 -12.00
CA PHE A 128 5.83 9.35 -12.95
C PHE A 128 5.97 7.97 -12.34
N THR A 129 4.83 7.41 -11.97
CA THR A 129 4.66 5.99 -11.64
C THR A 129 4.26 5.20 -12.89
N HIS A 130 5.28 4.72 -13.61
CA HIS A 130 5.10 3.71 -14.64
C HIS A 130 4.68 2.37 -14.02
N TRP A 131 3.65 1.72 -14.57
CA TRP A 131 3.17 0.41 -14.13
C TRP A 131 2.96 -0.51 -15.33
N GLU A 132 3.77 -1.56 -15.43
CA GLU A 132 3.43 -2.73 -16.24
C GLU A 132 2.63 -3.72 -15.40
N PRO A 133 1.64 -4.42 -15.98
CA PRO A 133 1.04 -5.57 -15.34
C PRO A 133 2.13 -6.61 -15.08
N GLN A 134 2.37 -6.92 -13.80
CA GLN A 134 3.13 -8.11 -13.41
C GLN A 134 2.30 -9.35 -13.71
N VAL A 135 2.20 -9.66 -15.01
CA VAL A 135 1.85 -11.00 -15.49
C VAL A 135 2.95 -11.90 -14.96
N THR A 136 2.66 -12.57 -13.85
CA THR A 136 3.44 -13.72 -13.42
C THR A 136 3.48 -14.64 -14.63
N MET A 137 4.67 -14.80 -15.23
CA MET A 137 4.83 -15.62 -16.42
C MET A 137 4.14 -16.96 -16.17
N PRO A 138 3.29 -17.45 -17.09
CA PRO A 138 2.77 -18.81 -16.98
C PRO A 138 3.95 -19.72 -16.71
N LEU A 139 3.93 -20.43 -15.57
CA LEU A 139 5.04 -21.30 -15.15
C LEU A 139 5.35 -22.20 -16.36
N PRO A 140 6.57 -22.14 -16.93
CA PRO A 140 6.74 -22.46 -18.34
C PRO A 140 6.29 -23.89 -18.62
N ASP A 141 5.54 -24.07 -19.72
CA ASP A 141 4.92 -25.34 -20.17
C ASP A 141 5.87 -26.55 -20.07
N THR A 142 7.18 -26.30 -20.16
CA THR A 142 8.25 -27.24 -19.83
C THR A 142 8.02 -28.04 -18.53
N THR A 143 7.41 -27.47 -17.49
CA THR A 143 7.23 -28.10 -16.17
C THR A 143 6.10 -29.14 -16.19
N GLU A 144 4.89 -28.74 -16.58
CA GLU A 144 3.76 -29.64 -16.86
C GLU A 144 4.14 -30.70 -17.91
N THR A 145 4.82 -30.30 -18.99
CA THR A 145 5.30 -31.21 -20.05
C THR A 145 6.31 -32.23 -19.50
N LEU A 146 7.24 -31.83 -18.63
CA LEU A 146 8.18 -32.75 -17.98
C LEU A 146 7.46 -33.73 -17.07
N VAL A 147 6.52 -33.27 -16.24
CA VAL A 147 5.73 -34.13 -15.34
C VAL A 147 4.92 -35.15 -16.15
N CYS A 148 4.26 -34.70 -17.23
CA CYS A 148 3.51 -35.56 -18.14
C CYS A 148 4.41 -36.60 -18.85
N ALA A 149 5.54 -36.16 -19.41
CA ALA A 149 6.50 -37.05 -20.10
C ALA A 149 7.13 -38.09 -19.16
N LEU A 150 7.49 -37.69 -17.93
CA LEU A 150 8.00 -38.60 -16.90
C LEU A 150 6.92 -39.60 -16.45
N GLY A 151 5.68 -39.15 -16.27
CA GLY A 151 4.53 -40.00 -15.95
C GLY A 151 4.27 -41.06 -17.03
N LEU A 152 4.27 -40.66 -18.30
CA LEU A 152 4.12 -41.57 -19.44
C LEU A 152 5.27 -42.58 -19.53
N ALA A 153 6.52 -42.15 -19.33
CA ALA A 153 7.68 -43.04 -19.35
C ALA A 153 7.62 -44.10 -18.23
N LEU A 154 7.30 -43.69 -16.99
CA LEU A 154 7.14 -44.59 -15.86
C LEU A 154 5.96 -45.56 -16.06
N GLY A 155 4.84 -45.08 -16.61
CA GLY A 155 3.68 -45.90 -16.95
C GLY A 155 4.00 -46.99 -17.98
N LEU A 156 4.73 -46.64 -19.05
CA LEU A 156 5.15 -47.59 -20.08
C LEU A 156 6.12 -48.65 -19.53
N VAL A 157 7.09 -48.25 -18.71
CA VAL A 157 8.00 -49.20 -18.02
C VAL A 157 7.22 -50.13 -17.10
N GLY A 158 6.30 -49.59 -16.29
CA GLY A 158 5.43 -50.37 -15.41
C GLY A 158 4.56 -51.38 -16.18
N PHE A 159 4.02 -51.00 -17.34
CA PHE A 159 3.26 -51.89 -18.21
C PHE A 159 4.11 -53.04 -18.77
N LEU A 160 5.32 -52.75 -19.28
CA LEU A 160 6.23 -53.76 -19.81
C LEU A 160 6.72 -54.74 -18.73
N VAL A 161 7.00 -54.24 -17.52
CA VAL A 161 7.32 -55.09 -16.35
C VAL A 161 6.11 -55.93 -15.94
N GLY A 162 4.91 -55.35 -15.89
CA GLY A 162 3.68 -56.09 -15.60
C GLY A 162 3.40 -57.21 -16.59
N VAL A 163 3.48 -56.93 -17.89
CA VAL A 163 3.29 -57.93 -18.96
C VAL A 163 4.36 -59.03 -18.90
N THR A 164 5.63 -58.69 -18.70
CA THR A 164 6.70 -59.70 -18.59
C THR A 164 6.58 -60.55 -17.31
N LEU A 165 6.13 -59.98 -16.19
CA LEU A 165 5.80 -60.75 -14.97
C LEU A 165 4.59 -61.67 -15.17
N ILE A 166 3.52 -61.21 -15.83
CA ILE A 166 2.34 -62.04 -16.15
C ILE A 166 2.72 -63.18 -17.10
N ILE A 167 3.50 -62.92 -18.15
CA ILE A 167 3.97 -63.95 -19.09
C ILE A 167 4.90 -64.94 -18.37
N THR A 168 5.85 -64.47 -17.57
CA THR A 168 6.78 -65.33 -16.83
C THR A 168 6.05 -66.17 -15.78
N GLY A 169 5.09 -65.58 -15.07
CA GLY A 169 4.24 -66.26 -14.09
C GLY A 169 3.42 -67.36 -14.76
N ARG A 170 2.73 -67.05 -15.87
CA ARG A 170 1.93 -68.04 -16.62
C ARG A 170 2.77 -69.14 -17.26
N ARG A 171 3.99 -68.84 -17.73
CA ARG A 171 4.95 -69.85 -18.22
C ARG A 171 5.51 -70.74 -17.11
N ARG A 172 5.73 -70.20 -15.90
CA ARG A 172 6.14 -70.99 -14.72
C ARG A 172 5.00 -71.86 -14.20
N SER A 173 3.75 -71.38 -14.22
CA SER A 173 2.58 -72.19 -13.85
C SER A 173 2.18 -73.22 -14.92
N SER A 174 2.60 -73.04 -16.17
CA SER A 174 2.36 -73.99 -17.27
C SER A 174 3.51 -74.98 -17.48
N SER A 175 4.50 -75.03 -16.58
CA SER A 175 5.50 -76.11 -16.59
C SER A 175 4.87 -77.32 -15.88
N PRO A 176 4.75 -78.48 -16.55
CA PRO A 176 4.24 -79.69 -15.89
C PRO A 176 5.15 -80.11 -14.74
N ARG A 177 4.53 -80.73 -13.72
CA ARG A 177 5.22 -81.45 -12.64
C ARG A 177 5.18 -82.94 -12.94
#